data_AF-A0A524Q0R2-F1
#
_entry.id   AF-A0A524Q0R2-F1
#
_cell.length_a   1.000
_cell.length_b   1.000
_cell.length_c   1.000
_cell.angle_alpha   90.00
_cell.angle_beta   90.00
_cell.angle_gamma   90.00
#
_symmetry.space_group_name_H-M   'P 1'
#
loop_
_entity.id
_entity.type
_entity.pdbx_description
1 polymer ?
#
loop_
_entity_poly.entity_id
_entity_poly.type
_entity_poly.pdbx_seq_one_letter_code
_entity_poly.pdbx_strand_id
1 'polypeptide(L)'
;MSDVINLNYRPATYWPESLDQEQLLAKILGESRRSVARKILAEEGFAGLNDFFARETLDDDERKNWGLLHPQCMGGEYLSELELGELEIARISLASTTSDQISIRATHAGKKIRYSVCDEYETEFELAFTESEQPLTLGELIQLIDGSKHPEEECSGGLLVCHWEHMLSWGKGVDAAMDFAWIQSAWYRQLAAHYANVASTWRERNEAEYEAEDEGADDVPLDGSTNEVEPAVAQVLTMTKEVQAR
;
A
#
# COMPACT_ATOMS: atom_id res chain seq x y z
N MET A 1 8.02 4.61 23.80
CA MET A 1 9.08 3.59 23.70
C MET A 1 9.11 3.20 22.25
N SER A 2 10.20 3.48 21.53
CA SER A 2 10.36 2.98 20.16
C SER A 2 10.54 1.47 20.26
N ASP A 3 9.50 0.71 19.95
CA ASP A 3 9.59 -0.75 19.89
C ASP A 3 10.65 -1.11 18.85
N VAL A 4 11.70 -1.80 19.29
CA VAL A 4 12.79 -2.23 18.40
C VAL A 4 12.20 -3.13 17.32
N ILE A 5 12.44 -2.79 16.06
CA ILE A 5 11.98 -3.58 14.91
C ILE A 5 12.70 -4.94 14.94
N ASN A 6 11.92 -6.02 15.01
CA ASN A 6 12.46 -7.37 14.98
C ASN A 6 12.51 -7.89 13.54
N LEU A 7 13.63 -7.66 12.86
CA LEU A 7 13.85 -8.15 11.49
C LEU A 7 13.83 -9.68 11.38
N ASN A 8 14.00 -10.41 12.50
CA ASN A 8 13.94 -11.87 12.53
C ASN A 8 12.52 -12.41 12.80
N TYR A 9 11.53 -11.55 13.01
CA TYR A 9 10.13 -11.99 13.13
C TYR A 9 9.72 -12.75 11.87
N ARG A 10 9.16 -13.93 12.03
CA ARG A 10 8.71 -14.82 10.96
C ARG A 10 7.32 -15.36 11.32
N PRO A 11 6.28 -15.21 10.48
CA PRO A 11 5.03 -15.92 10.67
C PRO A 11 5.27 -17.44 10.70
N ALA A 12 4.55 -18.17 11.55
CA ALA A 12 4.68 -19.63 11.61
C ALA A 12 4.23 -20.30 10.31
N THR A 13 3.20 -19.75 9.67
CA THR A 13 2.65 -20.14 8.37
C THR A 13 1.89 -18.95 7.79
N TYR A 14 1.78 -18.85 6.47
CA TYR A 14 0.81 -17.95 5.82
C TYR A 14 -0.58 -18.57 5.69
N TRP A 15 -0.72 -19.88 5.93
CA TRP A 15 -1.99 -20.60 5.81
C TRP A 15 -2.37 -21.24 7.15
N PRO A 16 -2.76 -20.44 8.17
CA PRO A 16 -3.28 -20.96 9.42
C PRO A 16 -4.68 -21.56 9.22
N GLU A 17 -5.15 -22.35 10.18
CA GLU A 17 -6.52 -22.92 10.15
C GLU A 17 -7.61 -21.85 10.15
N SER A 18 -7.32 -20.68 10.71
CA SER A 18 -8.21 -19.51 10.72
C SER A 18 -7.41 -18.23 10.62
N LEU A 19 -7.91 -17.29 9.82
CA LEU A 19 -7.34 -15.96 9.66
C LEU A 19 -7.86 -15.01 10.75
N ASP A 20 -7.00 -14.10 11.20
CA ASP A 20 -7.44 -12.99 12.05
C ASP A 20 -8.21 -11.92 11.24
N GLN A 21 -8.76 -10.93 11.94
CA GLN A 21 -9.57 -9.88 11.32
C GLN A 21 -8.81 -9.09 10.24
N GLU A 22 -7.56 -8.71 10.48
CA GLU A 22 -6.79 -7.92 9.50
C GLU A 22 -6.37 -8.78 8.31
N GLN A 23 -6.10 -10.08 8.54
CA GLN A 23 -5.83 -11.03 7.47
C GLN A 23 -7.07 -11.31 6.59
N LEU A 24 -8.27 -11.33 7.18
CA LEU A 24 -9.52 -11.40 6.42
C LEU A 24 -9.75 -10.13 5.60
N LEU A 25 -9.52 -8.95 6.19
CA LEU A 25 -9.63 -7.67 5.50
C LEU A 25 -8.62 -7.55 4.35
N ALA A 26 -7.42 -8.13 4.49
CA ALA A 26 -6.40 -8.16 3.45
C ALA A 26 -6.82 -8.94 2.18
N LYS A 27 -7.93 -9.70 2.24
CA LYS A 27 -8.50 -10.36 1.05
C LYS A 27 -9.36 -9.42 0.20
N ILE A 28 -9.83 -8.30 0.75
CA ILE A 28 -10.58 -7.29 0.01
C ILE A 28 -9.57 -6.51 -0.86
N LEU A 29 -9.68 -6.62 -2.19
CA LEU A 29 -8.69 -6.03 -3.08
C LEU A 29 -8.77 -4.50 -3.10
N GLY A 30 -9.99 -3.93 -3.14
CA GLY A 30 -10.20 -2.50 -3.10
C GLY A 30 -9.79 -1.85 -1.78
N GLU A 31 -8.87 -0.89 -1.81
CA GLU A 31 -8.33 -0.26 -0.60
C GLU A 31 -9.39 0.60 0.12
N SER A 32 -10.15 1.38 -0.63
CA SER A 32 -11.25 2.17 -0.07
C SER A 32 -12.32 1.28 0.59
N ARG A 33 -12.70 0.16 -0.06
CA ARG A 33 -13.63 -0.81 0.54
C ARG A 33 -13.06 -1.47 1.79
N ARG A 34 -11.80 -1.89 1.75
CA ARG A 34 -11.08 -2.47 2.89
C ARG A 34 -11.07 -1.50 4.09
N SER A 35 -10.81 -0.22 3.84
CA SER A 35 -10.83 0.83 4.87
C SER A 35 -12.23 1.01 5.48
N VAL A 36 -13.28 1.00 4.66
CA VAL A 36 -14.67 1.07 5.14
C VAL A 36 -15.05 -0.20 5.93
N ALA A 37 -14.73 -1.39 5.41
CA ALA A 37 -14.97 -2.67 6.06
C ALA A 37 -14.31 -2.74 7.45
N ARG A 38 -13.07 -2.26 7.56
CA ARG A 38 -12.35 -2.17 8.84
C ARG A 38 -13.10 -1.32 9.87
N LYS A 39 -13.64 -0.18 9.45
CA LYS A 39 -14.40 0.72 10.35
C LYS A 39 -15.72 0.11 10.77
N ILE A 40 -16.45 -0.50 9.83
CA ILE A 40 -17.69 -1.24 10.13
C ILE A 40 -17.41 -2.34 11.16
N LEU A 41 -16.38 -3.16 10.95
CA LEU A 41 -16.01 -4.21 11.90
C LEU A 41 -15.64 -3.67 13.29
N ALA A 42 -14.99 -2.51 13.35
CA ALA A 42 -14.63 -1.87 14.63
C ALA A 42 -15.85 -1.31 15.38
N GLU A 43 -16.84 -0.77 14.67
CA GLU A 43 -18.01 -0.09 15.26
C GLU A 43 -19.20 -1.03 15.49
N GLU A 44 -19.47 -1.94 14.55
CA GLU A 44 -20.68 -2.76 14.47
C GLU A 44 -20.38 -4.26 14.48
N GLY A 45 -19.11 -4.66 14.36
CA GLY A 45 -18.71 -6.06 14.21
C GLY A 45 -19.20 -6.68 12.90
N PHE A 46 -19.15 -8.01 12.82
CA PHE A 46 -19.54 -8.75 11.61
C PHE A 46 -21.01 -8.55 11.20
N ALA A 47 -21.89 -8.17 12.13
CA ALA A 47 -23.31 -7.96 11.83
C ALA A 47 -23.55 -6.71 10.96
N GLY A 48 -22.65 -5.73 10.99
CA GLY A 48 -22.72 -4.53 10.15
C GLY A 48 -22.10 -4.73 8.76
N LEU A 49 -21.32 -5.80 8.55
CA LEU A 49 -20.62 -6.02 7.28
C LEU A 49 -21.57 -6.68 6.27
N ASN A 50 -21.89 -5.94 5.20
CA ASN A 50 -22.65 -6.48 4.08
C ASN A 50 -21.74 -7.19 3.06
N ASP A 51 -22.37 -7.88 2.11
CA ASP A 51 -21.66 -8.64 1.07
C ASP A 51 -20.72 -7.77 0.22
N PHE A 52 -21.13 -6.54 -0.12
CA PHE A 52 -20.33 -5.59 -0.90
C PHE A 52 -18.98 -5.26 -0.24
N PHE A 53 -18.96 -5.07 1.09
CA PHE A 53 -17.74 -4.79 1.85
C PHE A 53 -17.01 -6.05 2.32
N ALA A 54 -17.60 -7.24 2.17
CA ALA A 54 -17.01 -8.50 2.60
C ALA A 54 -16.32 -9.27 1.46
N ARG A 55 -16.78 -9.11 0.21
CA ARG A 55 -16.22 -9.83 -0.94
C ARG A 55 -14.82 -9.35 -1.31
N GLU A 56 -14.03 -10.28 -1.83
CA GLU A 56 -12.68 -10.03 -2.33
C GLU A 56 -12.70 -9.03 -3.48
N THR A 57 -13.53 -9.32 -4.49
CA THR A 57 -13.70 -8.52 -5.71
C THR A 57 -15.14 -8.08 -5.92
N LEU A 58 -15.28 -7.02 -6.73
CA LEU A 58 -16.53 -6.50 -7.25
C LEU A 58 -16.67 -6.89 -8.73
N ASP A 59 -17.90 -7.03 -9.21
CA ASP A 59 -18.13 -7.15 -10.65
C ASP A 59 -17.94 -5.80 -11.39
N ASP A 60 -17.94 -5.84 -12.72
CA ASP A 60 -17.70 -4.65 -13.55
C ASP A 60 -18.66 -3.49 -13.29
N ASP A 61 -19.94 -3.78 -13.02
CA ASP A 61 -20.95 -2.75 -12.82
C ASP A 61 -20.89 -2.20 -11.39
N GLU A 62 -20.63 -3.05 -10.40
CA GLU A 62 -20.34 -2.63 -9.04
C GLU A 62 -19.09 -1.73 -8.98
N ARG A 63 -18.00 -2.10 -9.66
CA ARG A 63 -16.77 -1.29 -9.73
C ARG A 63 -17.02 0.08 -10.34
N LYS A 64 -17.73 0.15 -11.47
CA LYS A 64 -18.09 1.42 -12.10
C LYS A 64 -18.92 2.29 -11.15
N ASN A 65 -19.96 1.73 -10.55
CA ASN A 65 -20.83 2.47 -9.63
C ASN A 65 -20.07 2.95 -8.39
N TRP A 66 -19.16 2.14 -7.87
CA TRP A 66 -18.29 2.51 -6.75
C TRP A 66 -17.34 3.65 -7.12
N GLY A 67 -16.72 3.60 -8.30
CA GLY A 67 -15.86 4.66 -8.82
C GLY A 67 -16.56 6.00 -9.10
N LEU A 68 -17.88 6.00 -9.32
CA LEU A 68 -18.67 7.23 -9.48
C LEU A 68 -18.74 8.06 -8.18
N LEU A 69 -18.52 7.44 -7.02
CA LEU A 69 -18.50 8.18 -5.74
C LEU A 69 -17.25 9.04 -5.63
N HIS A 70 -16.08 8.46 -5.93
CA HIS A 70 -14.80 9.17 -5.94
C HIS A 70 -13.75 8.35 -6.73
N PRO A 71 -12.83 8.97 -7.49
CA PRO A 71 -11.79 8.23 -8.23
C PRO A 71 -10.95 7.27 -7.36
N GLN A 72 -10.62 7.63 -6.12
CA GLN A 72 -9.91 6.76 -5.17
C GLN A 72 -10.69 5.49 -4.76
N CYS A 73 -11.99 5.42 -5.04
CA CYS A 73 -12.77 4.20 -4.84
C CYS A 73 -12.36 3.10 -5.85
N MET A 74 -11.67 3.45 -6.94
CA MET A 74 -11.19 2.50 -7.94
C MET A 74 -9.93 1.74 -7.49
N GLY A 75 -9.16 2.31 -6.58
CA GLY A 75 -7.89 1.78 -6.10
C GLY A 75 -8.01 0.38 -5.52
N GLY A 76 -7.28 -0.56 -6.10
CA GLY A 76 -7.25 -1.97 -5.77
C GLY A 76 -8.36 -2.79 -6.39
N GLU A 77 -9.44 -2.19 -6.93
CA GLU A 77 -10.56 -2.92 -7.52
C GLU A 77 -10.23 -3.53 -8.89
N TYR A 78 -9.09 -3.14 -9.46
CA TYR A 78 -8.57 -3.66 -10.73
C TYR A 78 -7.36 -4.58 -10.55
N LEU A 79 -6.93 -4.83 -9.31
CA LEU A 79 -5.96 -5.89 -9.04
C LEU A 79 -6.51 -7.23 -9.53
N SER A 80 -5.62 -8.06 -10.08
CA SER A 80 -5.95 -9.43 -10.44
C SER A 80 -6.51 -10.20 -9.24
N GLU A 81 -7.48 -11.09 -9.48
CA GLU A 81 -8.05 -11.93 -8.42
C GLU A 81 -6.96 -12.77 -7.74
N LEU A 82 -7.16 -13.12 -6.47
CA LEU A 82 -6.26 -14.04 -5.77
C LEU A 82 -6.45 -15.44 -6.35
N GLU A 83 -5.36 -16.07 -6.79
CA GLU A 83 -5.41 -17.47 -7.19
C GLU A 83 -5.76 -18.39 -5.99
N LEU A 84 -6.17 -19.63 -6.28
CA LEU A 84 -6.49 -20.59 -5.23
C LEU A 84 -5.28 -20.86 -4.33
N GLY A 85 -5.37 -20.40 -3.07
CA GLY A 85 -4.30 -20.53 -2.08
C GLY A 85 -3.24 -19.44 -2.16
N GLU A 86 -3.41 -18.45 -3.03
CA GLU A 86 -2.69 -17.18 -2.99
C GLU A 86 -3.29 -16.26 -1.90
N LEU A 87 -2.45 -15.43 -1.30
CA LEU A 87 -2.86 -14.38 -0.38
C LEU A 87 -1.92 -13.19 -0.43
N GLU A 88 -2.43 -12.01 -0.10
CA GLU A 88 -1.64 -10.80 0.06
C GLU A 88 -0.86 -10.83 1.39
N ILE A 89 0.46 -10.68 1.32
CA ILE A 89 1.34 -10.60 2.49
C ILE A 89 1.73 -9.16 2.84
N ALA A 90 1.75 -8.25 1.87
CA ALA A 90 1.98 -6.83 2.05
C ALA A 90 1.37 -6.04 0.89
N ARG A 91 1.10 -4.76 1.12
CA ARG A 91 0.53 -3.86 0.12
C ARG A 91 1.17 -2.50 0.21
N ILE A 92 1.58 -1.98 -0.94
CA ILE A 92 1.95 -0.59 -1.14
C ILE A 92 0.75 0.13 -1.74
N SER A 93 0.43 1.28 -1.19
CA SER A 93 -0.68 2.13 -1.62
C SER A 93 -0.12 3.47 -2.06
N LEU A 94 -0.58 3.94 -3.21
CA LEU A 94 -0.17 5.23 -3.78
C LEU A 94 -1.30 6.25 -3.59
N ALA A 95 -0.94 7.49 -3.24
CA ALA A 95 -1.84 8.64 -3.22
C ALA A 95 -2.05 9.22 -4.63
N SER A 96 -2.21 8.34 -5.63
CA SER A 96 -2.56 8.72 -7.00
C SER A 96 -4.04 9.15 -7.09
N THR A 97 -4.46 9.64 -8.25
CA THR A 97 -5.88 10.02 -8.47
C THR A 97 -6.81 8.82 -8.25
N THR A 98 -6.40 7.65 -8.73
CA THR A 98 -7.13 6.38 -8.65
C THR A 98 -6.79 5.58 -7.40
N SER A 99 -5.82 6.02 -6.60
CA SER A 99 -5.26 5.31 -5.45
C SER A 99 -4.69 3.94 -5.84
N ASP A 100 -3.68 3.95 -6.69
CA ASP A 100 -3.10 2.73 -7.27
C ASP A 100 -2.51 1.85 -6.17
N GLN A 101 -2.61 0.53 -6.36
CA GLN A 101 -2.20 -0.46 -5.37
C GLN A 101 -1.20 -1.46 -5.95
N ILE A 102 -0.17 -1.77 -5.17
CA ILE A 102 0.80 -2.83 -5.49
C ILE A 102 0.72 -3.89 -4.38
N SER A 103 0.23 -5.07 -4.76
CA SER A 103 -0.01 -6.21 -3.88
C SER A 103 1.16 -7.19 -3.95
N ILE A 104 1.78 -7.48 -2.81
CA ILE A 104 2.83 -8.50 -2.69
C ILE A 104 2.16 -9.75 -2.14
N ARG A 105 2.26 -10.86 -2.88
CA ARG A 105 1.48 -12.07 -2.61
C ARG A 105 2.37 -13.28 -2.40
N ALA A 106 1.80 -14.26 -1.71
CA ALA A 106 2.42 -15.55 -1.46
C ALA A 106 1.46 -16.67 -1.86
N THR A 107 1.99 -17.67 -2.57
CA THR A 107 1.23 -18.82 -3.05
C THR A 107 1.96 -20.10 -2.73
N HIS A 108 1.20 -21.14 -2.38
CA HIS A 108 1.77 -22.45 -2.10
C HIS A 108 2.28 -23.12 -3.38
N ALA A 109 3.56 -23.52 -3.39
CA ALA A 109 4.23 -24.17 -4.52
C ALA A 109 4.89 -25.49 -4.08
N GLY A 110 4.07 -26.49 -3.77
CA GLY A 110 4.52 -27.82 -3.37
C GLY A 110 5.16 -27.85 -1.98
N LYS A 111 6.49 -27.74 -1.89
CA LYS A 111 7.21 -27.62 -0.60
C LYS A 111 7.78 -26.21 -0.36
N LYS A 112 7.55 -25.31 -1.32
CA LYS A 112 8.03 -23.93 -1.30
C LYS A 112 6.85 -22.98 -1.28
N ILE A 113 7.16 -21.74 -0.98
CA ILE A 113 6.29 -20.59 -1.12
C ILE A 113 6.81 -19.80 -2.30
N ARG A 114 5.94 -19.47 -3.25
CA ARG A 114 6.25 -18.58 -4.37
C ARG A 114 5.74 -17.18 -4.06
N TYR A 115 6.51 -16.17 -4.48
CA TYR A 115 6.15 -14.76 -4.37
C TYR A 115 5.81 -14.18 -5.74
N SER A 116 4.83 -13.28 -5.74
CA SER A 116 4.41 -12.48 -6.88
C SER A 116 4.17 -11.05 -6.41
N VAL A 117 4.32 -10.09 -7.33
CA VAL A 117 3.94 -8.69 -7.13
C VAL A 117 2.99 -8.34 -8.26
N CYS A 118 1.84 -7.78 -7.90
CA CYS A 118 0.79 -7.45 -8.84
C CYS A 118 0.31 -6.02 -8.60
N ASP A 119 0.18 -5.25 -9.67
CA ASP A 119 -0.52 -3.97 -9.68
C ASP A 119 -1.80 -4.07 -10.52
N GLU A 120 -2.43 -2.93 -10.79
CA GLU A 120 -3.66 -2.86 -11.59
C GLU A 120 -3.41 -2.87 -13.10
N TYR A 121 -2.14 -2.90 -13.52
CA TYR A 121 -1.72 -2.76 -14.92
C TYR A 121 -1.08 -4.03 -15.50
N GLU A 122 -1.16 -5.15 -14.76
CA GLU A 122 -0.56 -6.44 -15.14
C GLU A 122 0.95 -6.35 -15.36
N THR A 123 1.63 -5.49 -14.59
CA THR A 123 3.07 -5.28 -14.72
C THR A 123 3.86 -6.53 -14.33
N GLU A 124 4.85 -6.88 -15.15
CA GLU A 124 5.83 -7.93 -14.83
C GLU A 124 7.00 -7.36 -14.01
N PHE A 125 6.92 -7.44 -12.68
CA PHE A 125 7.99 -6.98 -11.79
C PHE A 125 9.22 -7.90 -11.77
N GLU A 126 10.41 -7.31 -11.73
CA GLU A 126 11.65 -8.04 -11.49
C GLU A 126 11.85 -8.27 -9.99
N LEU A 127 11.62 -9.50 -9.51
CA LEU A 127 11.70 -9.81 -8.08
C LEU A 127 13.13 -10.10 -7.61
N ALA A 128 13.47 -9.63 -6.40
CA ALA A 128 14.76 -9.91 -5.75
C ALA A 128 15.01 -11.42 -5.58
N PHE A 129 13.93 -12.16 -5.28
CA PHE A 129 13.87 -13.61 -5.29
C PHE A 129 12.40 -14.02 -5.42
N THR A 130 12.14 -15.23 -5.91
CA THR A 130 10.78 -15.67 -6.27
C THR A 130 10.22 -16.76 -5.38
N GLU A 131 11.03 -17.35 -4.50
CA GLU A 131 10.61 -18.47 -3.65
C GLU A 131 11.40 -18.61 -2.35
N SER A 132 10.80 -19.26 -1.36
CA SER A 132 11.46 -19.70 -0.13
C SER A 132 10.83 -21.00 0.42
N GLU A 133 11.49 -21.66 1.37
CA GLU A 133 10.96 -22.88 2.01
C GLU A 133 10.02 -22.60 3.20
N GLN A 134 10.11 -21.39 3.77
CA GLN A 134 9.34 -20.95 4.94
C GLN A 134 8.82 -19.53 4.70
N PRO A 135 7.73 -19.10 5.37
CA PRO A 135 7.25 -17.72 5.32
C PRO A 135 8.40 -16.76 5.62
N LEU A 136 8.55 -15.64 4.92
CA LEU A 136 9.70 -14.75 5.06
C LEU A 136 9.87 -14.23 6.50
N THR A 137 11.10 -13.97 6.93
CA THR A 137 11.28 -13.02 8.03
C THR A 137 10.86 -11.61 7.59
N LEU A 138 10.66 -10.70 8.54
CA LEU A 138 10.46 -9.28 8.23
C LEU A 138 11.63 -8.74 7.40
N GLY A 139 12.87 -9.09 7.74
CA GLY A 139 14.05 -8.68 6.98
C GLY A 139 14.10 -9.26 5.57
N GLU A 140 13.70 -10.52 5.38
CA GLU A 140 13.59 -11.14 4.05
C GLU A 140 12.46 -10.50 3.22
N LEU A 141 11.33 -10.12 3.82
CA LEU A 141 10.28 -9.37 3.14
C LEU A 141 10.76 -7.98 2.72
N ILE A 142 11.49 -7.25 3.59
CA ILE A 142 12.10 -5.97 3.23
C ILE A 142 13.10 -6.16 2.09
N GLN A 143 13.92 -7.20 2.13
CA GLN A 143 14.83 -7.53 1.02
C GLN A 143 14.07 -7.80 -0.29
N LEU A 144 12.93 -8.48 -0.22
CA LEU A 144 12.06 -8.66 -1.39
C LEU A 144 11.58 -7.31 -1.93
N ILE A 145 11.07 -6.42 -1.07
CA ILE A 145 10.54 -5.12 -1.47
C ILE A 145 11.63 -4.19 -2.02
N ASP A 146 12.74 -4.04 -1.29
CA ASP A 146 13.82 -3.10 -1.62
C ASP A 146 14.68 -3.59 -2.79
N GLY A 147 14.73 -4.91 -3.00
CA GLY A 147 15.49 -5.53 -4.08
C GLY A 147 14.71 -5.75 -5.37
N SER A 148 13.37 -5.66 -5.34
CA SER A 148 12.53 -5.84 -6.53
C SER A 148 12.33 -4.52 -7.27
N LYS A 149 12.04 -4.59 -8.58
CA LYS A 149 11.96 -3.41 -9.44
C LYS A 149 10.75 -3.45 -10.36
N HIS A 150 10.19 -2.28 -10.60
CA HIS A 150 9.27 -2.07 -11.72
C HIS A 150 10.11 -1.94 -13.00
N PRO A 151 9.77 -2.63 -14.10
CA PRO A 151 10.60 -2.70 -15.31
C PRO A 151 10.80 -1.35 -16.01
N GLU A 152 9.84 -0.43 -15.85
CA GLU A 152 9.87 0.91 -16.46
C GLU A 152 10.34 2.01 -15.50
N GLU A 153 10.50 1.73 -14.21
CA GLU A 153 10.95 2.74 -13.25
C GLU A 153 12.48 2.71 -13.17
N GLU A 154 13.11 3.84 -13.49
CA GLU A 154 14.56 4.01 -13.38
C GLU A 154 15.00 4.40 -11.95
N CYS A 155 14.05 4.76 -11.09
CA CYS A 155 14.29 5.20 -9.73
C CYS A 155 14.79 4.06 -8.84
N SER A 156 15.81 4.33 -8.03
CA SER A 156 16.33 3.38 -7.04
C SER A 156 15.42 3.28 -5.80
N GLY A 157 15.61 2.23 -4.99
CA GLY A 157 14.92 2.10 -3.70
C GLY A 157 13.79 1.05 -3.66
N GLY A 158 13.77 0.15 -4.63
CA GLY A 158 12.85 -0.99 -4.65
C GLY A 158 11.42 -0.59 -5.03
N LEU A 159 10.43 -1.28 -4.47
CA LEU A 159 9.02 -1.06 -4.83
C LEU A 159 8.34 0.11 -4.11
N LEU A 160 8.92 0.63 -3.01
CA LEU A 160 8.31 1.73 -2.25
C LEU A 160 9.06 3.05 -2.46
N VAL A 161 10.36 3.08 -2.13
CA VAL A 161 11.14 4.33 -2.13
C VAL A 161 11.29 4.88 -3.55
N CYS A 162 11.23 4.04 -4.59
CA CYS A 162 11.24 4.51 -5.98
C CYS A 162 10.14 5.52 -6.26
N HIS A 163 8.95 5.39 -5.65
CA HIS A 163 7.86 6.33 -5.82
C HIS A 163 8.13 7.67 -5.13
N TRP A 164 8.85 7.68 -4.01
CA TRP A 164 9.29 8.93 -3.37
C TRP A 164 10.34 9.63 -4.24
N GLU A 165 11.34 8.89 -4.75
CA GLU A 165 12.35 9.43 -5.67
C GLU A 165 11.71 9.97 -6.95
N HIS A 166 10.74 9.25 -7.51
CA HIS A 166 10.02 9.66 -8.71
C HIS A 166 9.25 10.97 -8.47
N MET A 167 8.51 11.08 -7.36
CA MET A 167 7.80 12.31 -7.00
C MET A 167 8.75 13.48 -6.77
N LEU A 168 9.89 13.25 -6.12
CA LEU A 168 10.92 14.26 -5.91
C LEU A 168 11.50 14.74 -7.25
N SER A 169 11.77 13.82 -8.17
CA SER A 169 12.28 14.14 -9.52
C SER A 169 11.31 15.00 -10.35
N TRP A 170 10.00 14.92 -10.04
CA TRP A 170 8.96 15.76 -10.63
C TRP A 170 8.79 17.11 -9.91
N GLY A 171 9.71 17.46 -9.02
CA GLY A 171 9.73 18.74 -8.30
C GLY A 171 8.73 18.80 -7.14
N LYS A 172 8.25 17.66 -6.62
CA LYS A 172 7.48 17.63 -5.38
C LYS A 172 8.42 17.76 -4.19
N GLY A 173 8.02 18.53 -3.17
CA GLY A 173 8.79 18.61 -1.93
C GLY A 173 8.85 17.26 -1.21
N VAL A 174 9.86 17.11 -0.34
CA VAL A 174 10.17 15.89 0.43
C VAL A 174 8.93 15.34 1.17
N ASP A 175 8.16 16.21 1.84
CA ASP A 175 6.91 15.84 2.51
C ASP A 175 5.88 15.20 1.56
N ALA A 176 5.60 15.89 0.45
CA ALA A 176 4.61 15.45 -0.53
C ALA A 176 5.04 14.14 -1.22
N ALA A 177 6.34 13.92 -1.41
CA ALA A 177 6.88 12.68 -1.93
C ALA A 177 6.67 11.51 -0.95
N MET A 178 6.97 11.70 0.34
CA MET A 178 6.76 10.68 1.36
C MET A 178 5.28 10.33 1.58
N ASP A 179 4.41 11.33 1.54
CA ASP A 179 2.96 11.13 1.67
C ASP A 179 2.36 10.40 0.45
N PHE A 180 3.09 10.36 -0.67
CA PHE A 180 2.59 9.74 -1.89
C PHE A 180 2.55 8.21 -1.84
N ALA A 181 3.44 7.55 -1.10
CA ALA A 181 3.48 6.09 -1.07
C ALA A 181 3.72 5.56 0.33
N TRP A 182 2.91 4.60 0.77
CA TRP A 182 3.06 3.93 2.05
C TRP A 182 2.79 2.43 1.93
N ILE A 183 3.21 1.67 2.94
CA ILE A 183 3.11 0.21 2.94
C ILE A 183 2.52 -0.33 4.23
N GLN A 184 1.70 -1.38 4.10
CA GLN A 184 1.08 -2.08 5.22
C GLN A 184 1.12 -3.60 5.03
N SER A 185 0.96 -4.33 6.14
CA SER A 185 0.88 -5.79 6.11
C SER A 185 0.07 -6.32 7.30
N ALA A 186 -0.87 -7.23 7.01
CA ALA A 186 -1.58 -7.98 8.04
C ALA A 186 -0.69 -9.04 8.72
N TRP A 187 0.36 -9.50 8.03
CA TRP A 187 1.28 -10.55 8.51
C TRP A 187 2.50 -10.00 9.24
N TYR A 188 2.94 -8.79 8.89
CA TYR A 188 4.14 -8.16 9.39
C TYR A 188 3.81 -6.81 10.00
N ARG A 189 3.31 -6.81 11.24
CA ARG A 189 2.82 -5.57 11.90
C ARG A 189 3.87 -4.48 12.09
N GLN A 190 5.16 -4.84 12.08
CA GLN A 190 6.26 -3.88 12.19
C GLN A 190 6.75 -3.33 10.83
N LEU A 191 6.18 -3.78 9.70
CA LEU A 191 6.60 -3.35 8.36
C LEU A 191 6.39 -1.84 8.13
N ALA A 192 5.21 -1.32 8.46
CA ALA A 192 4.93 0.11 8.32
C ALA A 192 5.86 0.97 9.21
N ALA A 193 6.12 0.51 10.45
CA ALA A 193 7.06 1.19 11.35
C ALA A 193 8.51 1.15 10.83
N HIS A 194 8.91 0.09 10.15
CA HIS A 194 10.20 0.02 9.47
C HIS A 194 10.31 1.09 8.39
N TYR A 195 9.34 1.16 7.48
CA TYR A 195 9.40 2.16 6.41
C TYR A 195 9.18 3.59 6.89
N ALA A 196 8.53 3.81 8.04
CA ALA A 196 8.54 5.11 8.69
C ALA A 196 9.96 5.55 9.11
N ASN A 197 10.79 4.64 9.62
CA ASN A 197 12.20 4.95 9.94
C ASN A 197 13.04 5.18 8.67
N VAL A 198 12.77 4.40 7.60
CA VAL A 198 13.39 4.62 6.28
C VAL A 198 13.02 6.00 5.76
N ALA A 199 11.75 6.40 5.86
CA ALA A 199 11.26 7.69 5.44
C ALA A 199 11.95 8.84 6.21
N SER A 200 12.16 8.71 7.52
CA SER A 200 12.91 9.71 8.30
C SER A 200 14.36 9.86 7.81
N THR A 201 15.04 8.75 7.54
CA THR A 201 16.42 8.77 7.04
C THR A 201 16.49 9.37 5.63
N TRP A 202 15.51 9.02 4.80
CA TRP A 202 15.38 9.53 3.44
C TRP A 202 15.12 11.04 3.44
N ARG A 203 14.25 11.53 4.32
CA ARG A 203 14.01 12.97 4.51
C ARG A 203 15.28 13.72 4.86
N GLU A 204 15.98 13.27 5.90
CA GLU A 204 17.21 13.94 6.38
C GLU A 204 18.26 14.06 5.27
N ARG A 205 18.39 13.02 4.42
CA ARG A 205 19.27 13.04 3.24
C ARG A 205 18.85 14.13 2.24
N ASN A 206 17.58 14.14 1.85
CA ASN A 206 17.12 15.00 0.76
C ASN A 206 16.94 16.46 1.18
N GLU A 207 16.50 16.74 2.42
CA GLU A 207 16.43 18.12 2.94
C GLU A 207 17.82 18.76 2.99
N ALA A 208 18.85 18.01 3.40
CA ALA A 208 20.24 18.50 3.39
C ALA A 208 20.78 18.77 1.98
N GLU A 209 20.36 17.98 0.99
CA GLU A 209 20.70 18.20 -0.42
C GLU A 209 20.00 19.46 -0.98
N TYR A 210 18.72 19.68 -0.65
CA TYR A 210 17.98 20.90 -1.02
C TYR A 210 18.58 22.18 -0.44
N GLU A 211 18.94 22.19 0.85
CA GLU A 211 19.57 23.36 1.49
C GLU A 211 20.94 23.67 0.86
N ALA A 212 21.69 22.66 0.44
CA ALA A 212 22.99 22.84 -0.22
C ALA A 212 22.87 23.36 -1.67
N GLU A 213 21.78 23.03 -2.37
CA GLU A 213 21.49 23.56 -3.71
C GLU A 213 20.98 25.01 -3.68
N ASP A 214 20.20 25.39 -2.67
CA ASP A 214 19.67 26.76 -2.48
C ASP A 214 20.78 27.76 -2.08
N GLU A 215 21.79 27.33 -1.29
CA GLU A 215 22.98 28.16 -1.00
C GLU A 215 23.89 28.38 -2.23
N GLY A 216 23.66 27.68 -3.34
CA GLY A 216 24.40 27.80 -4.60
C GLY A 216 23.64 28.48 -5.75
N ALA A 217 22.36 28.82 -5.57
CA ALA A 217 21.51 29.40 -6.60
C ALA A 217 21.40 30.93 -6.43
N ASP A 218 21.85 31.70 -7.43
CA ASP A 218 21.56 33.13 -7.51
C ASP A 218 20.03 33.35 -7.60
N ASP A 219 19.52 34.11 -6.64
CA ASP A 219 18.12 34.41 -6.32
C ASP A 219 17.29 34.86 -7.54
N VAL A 220 16.26 34.06 -7.90
CA VAL A 220 15.17 34.48 -8.79
C VAL A 220 13.83 34.13 -8.11
N PRO A 221 12.92 35.10 -7.86
CA PRO A 221 11.75 34.85 -7.04
C PRO A 221 10.66 34.09 -7.81
N LEU A 222 10.08 33.06 -7.19
CA LEU A 222 8.86 32.40 -7.66
C LEU A 222 7.66 32.72 -6.77
N ASP A 223 6.54 33.00 -7.43
CA ASP A 223 5.28 33.40 -6.83
C ASP A 223 4.59 32.25 -6.06
N GLY A 224 3.88 32.64 -5.01
CA GLY A 224 3.21 31.73 -4.10
C GLY A 224 1.78 31.42 -4.54
N SER A 225 1.47 30.13 -4.62
CA SER A 225 0.12 29.65 -4.31
C SER A 225 0.18 28.26 -3.67
N THR A 226 -0.28 28.18 -2.43
CA THR A 226 -0.47 26.94 -1.67
C THR A 226 -1.95 26.59 -1.71
N ASN A 227 -2.30 25.41 -2.23
CA ASN A 227 -3.63 24.83 -2.05
C ASN A 227 -3.55 23.73 -0.98
N GLU A 228 -4.26 23.96 0.12
CA GLU A 228 -4.47 22.99 1.20
C GLU A 228 -5.40 21.87 0.72
N VAL A 229 -5.06 20.61 1.06
CA VAL A 229 -5.88 19.42 0.79
C VAL A 229 -6.42 18.91 2.12
N GLU A 230 -7.73 19.03 2.35
CA GLU A 230 -8.42 18.35 3.46
C GLU A 230 -8.65 16.86 3.16
N PRO A 231 -8.61 15.96 4.16
CA PRO A 231 -8.65 14.52 3.93
C PRO A 231 -10.08 14.00 3.65
N ALA A 232 -10.26 13.43 2.45
CA ALA A 232 -11.51 12.86 1.89
C ALA A 232 -12.17 11.73 2.70
N VAL A 233 -11.49 11.19 3.71
CA VAL A 233 -11.93 10.05 4.52
C VAL A 233 -13.20 10.34 5.33
N ALA A 234 -13.46 11.61 5.66
CA ALA A 234 -14.68 12.02 6.38
C ALA A 234 -15.93 12.07 5.48
N GLN A 235 -15.78 12.37 4.18
CA GLN A 235 -16.92 12.46 3.26
C GLN A 235 -17.51 11.08 2.94
N VAL A 236 -16.67 10.06 2.76
CA VAL A 236 -17.11 8.70 2.43
C VAL A 236 -17.96 8.06 3.55
N LEU A 237 -17.61 8.31 4.82
CA LEU A 237 -18.41 7.84 5.98
C LEU A 237 -19.78 8.52 6.10
N THR A 238 -19.89 9.75 5.60
CA THR A 238 -21.13 10.51 5.72
C THR A 238 -22.16 10.00 4.70
N MET A 239 -21.70 9.58 3.51
CA MET A 239 -22.56 9.07 2.45
C MET A 239 -23.05 7.63 2.69
N THR A 240 -22.27 6.76 3.34
CA THR A 240 -22.71 5.39 3.67
C THR A 240 -23.89 5.37 4.66
N LYS A 241 -23.99 6.36 5.55
CA LYS A 241 -25.14 6.51 6.48
C LYS A 241 -26.45 6.89 5.79
N GLU A 242 -26.39 7.57 4.63
CA GLU A 242 -27.59 7.95 3.89
C GLU A 242 -28.11 6.82 2.98
N VAL A 243 -27.23 5.93 2.52
CA VAL A 243 -27.61 4.78 1.69
C VAL A 243 -28.25 3.66 2.53
N GLN A 244 -27.85 3.49 3.79
CA GLN A 244 -28.50 2.52 4.71
C GLN A 244 -29.83 3.01 5.30
N ALA A 245 -30.19 4.28 5.10
CA ALA A 245 -31.44 4.87 5.59
C ALA A 245 -32.58 4.88 4.55
N ARG A 246 -32.39 4.20 3.41
CA ARG A 246 -33.39 4.01 2.35
C ARG A 246 -33.61 2.53 2.07
#